data_AF-A0A9X2YMN4-F1
#
_entry.id   AF-A0A9X2YMN4-F1
#
_cell.length_a   1.000
_cell.length_b   1.000
_cell.length_c   1.000
_cell.angle_alpha   90.00
_cell.angle_beta   90.00
_cell.angle_gamma   90.00
#
_symmetry.space_group_name_H-M   'P 1'
#
loop_
_entity.id
_entity.type
_entity.pdbx_description
1 polymer ?
#
loop_
_entity_poly.entity_id
_entity_poly.type
_entity_poly.pdbx_seq_one_letter_code
_entity_poly.pdbx_strand_id
1 'polypeptide(L)' 'MKDTADTADRLAPGVVVVFGGRSEIGTELAVRLAPGATVVLAARGPERLGEQVAAVRAAGAQAVH' A
#
# COMPACT_ATOMS: atom_id res chain seq x y z
N MET A 1 -9.38 -0.63 23.90
CA MET A 1 -8.77 -0.22 22.61
C MET A 1 -7.70 -1.25 22.33
N LYS A 2 -7.83 -2.09 21.30
CA LYS A 2 -6.76 -3.05 20.98
C LYS A 2 -5.52 -2.27 20.57
N ASP A 3 -4.36 -2.66 21.06
CA ASP A 3 -3.10 -1.99 20.79
C ASP A 3 -2.85 -1.92 19.28
N THR A 4 -2.45 -0.75 18.79
CA THR A 4 -2.02 -0.54 17.39
C THR A 4 -0.92 -1.51 16.97
N ALA A 5 -0.12 -2.00 17.94
CA ALA A 5 0.91 -3.01 17.75
C ALA A 5 0.35 -4.40 17.38
N ASP A 6 -0.83 -4.81 17.89
CA ASP A 6 -1.50 -6.08 17.54
C ASP A 6 -2.00 -6.07 16.08
N THR A 7 -2.29 -4.88 15.54
CA THR A 7 -2.57 -4.72 14.09
C THR A 7 -1.30 -4.87 13.26
N ALA A 8 -0.17 -4.33 13.73
CA ALA A 8 1.12 -4.41 13.03
C ALA A 8 1.66 -5.85 12.97
N ASP A 9 1.47 -6.63 14.04
CA ASP A 9 1.88 -8.04 14.10
C ASP A 9 1.01 -8.95 13.19
N ARG A 10 -0.23 -8.54 12.91
CA ARG A 10 -1.10 -9.15 11.90
C ARG A 10 -0.78 -8.78 10.45
N LEU A 11 0.11 -7.81 10.20
CA LEU A 11 0.51 -7.38 8.85
C LEU A 11 1.68 -8.20 8.26
N ALA A 12 2.07 -9.33 8.87
CA ALA A 12 2.79 -10.39 8.17
C ALA A 12 2.12 -10.66 6.80
N PRO A 13 2.90 -10.90 5.72
CA PRO A 13 2.61 -10.39 4.38
C PRO A 13 1.19 -10.71 3.89
N GLY A 14 0.31 -9.72 4.06
CA GLY A 14 -1.11 -9.79 3.71
C GLY A 14 -1.46 -8.89 2.54
N VAL A 15 -2.77 -8.72 2.30
CA VAL A 15 -3.28 -7.79 1.29
C VAL A 15 -3.59 -6.45 1.95
N VAL A 16 -3.01 -5.37 1.42
CA VAL A 16 -3.26 -3.98 1.86
C VAL A 16 -3.99 -3.24 0.74
N VAL A 17 -5.18 -2.72 1.04
CA VAL A 17 -5.97 -1.93 0.08
C VAL A 17 -5.93 -0.46 0.49
N VAL A 18 -5.46 0.40 -0.41
CA VAL A 18 -5.40 1.85 -0.19
C VAL A 18 -6.40 2.54 -1.09
N PHE A 19 -7.49 3.03 -0.50
CA PHE A 19 -8.43 3.92 -1.17
C PHE A 19 -7.87 5.34 -1.23
N GLY A 20 -7.88 5.93 -2.43
CA GLY A 20 -7.18 7.20 -2.66
C GLY A 20 -5.69 7.02 -2.94
N GLY A 21 -5.29 5.90 -3.56
CA GLY A 21 -3.88 5.53 -3.80
C GLY A 21 -3.07 6.51 -4.66
N ARG A 22 -3.71 7.47 -5.34
CA ARG A 22 -3.04 8.56 -6.09
C ARG A 22 -2.87 9.85 -5.29
N SER A 23 -3.41 9.92 -4.07
CA SER A 23 -3.14 11.04 -3.17
C SER A 23 -1.74 10.92 -2.59
N GLU A 24 -1.15 12.04 -2.17
CA GLU A 24 0.16 12.06 -1.50
C GLU A 24 0.13 11.16 -0.25
N ILE A 25 -0.88 11.34 0.61
CA ILE A 25 -1.06 10.52 1.82
C ILE A 25 -1.25 9.05 1.46
N GLY A 26 -2.10 8.73 0.48
CA GLY A 26 -2.35 7.35 0.07
C GLY A 26 -1.08 6.66 -0.45
N THR A 27 -0.28 7.37 -1.24
CA THR A 27 0.99 6.83 -1.78
C THR A 27 2.00 6.60 -0.66
N GLU A 28 2.16 7.56 0.24
CA GLU A 28 3.11 7.47 1.36
C GLU A 28 2.74 6.35 2.32
N LEU A 29 1.43 6.17 2.61
CA LEU A 29 0.95 5.04 3.39
C LEU A 29 1.22 3.71 2.68
N ALA A 30 0.96 3.62 1.36
CA ALA A 30 1.21 2.42 0.58
C ALA A 30 2.70 2.03 0.59
N VAL A 31 3.61 2.99 0.47
CA VAL A 31 5.06 2.77 0.54
C VAL A 31 5.48 2.20 1.90
N ARG A 32 4.95 2.74 3.01
CA ARG A 32 5.28 2.27 4.37
C ARG A 32 4.76 0.88 4.67
N LEU A 33 3.62 0.51 4.08
CA LEU A 33 2.97 -0.79 4.27
C LEU A 33 3.38 -1.82 3.19
N ALA A 34 4.18 -1.41 2.20
CA ALA A 34 4.58 -2.26 1.09
C ALA A 34 5.43 -3.48 1.46
N PRO A 35 6.41 -3.42 2.39
CA PRO A 35 7.37 -4.50 2.56
C PRO A 35 6.73 -5.88 2.74
N GLY A 36 6.90 -6.76 1.75
CA GLY A 36 6.34 -8.11 1.72
C GLY A 36 4.84 -8.21 1.40
N ALA A 37 4.10 -7.10 1.40
CA ALA A 37 2.64 -7.11 1.19
C ALA A 37 2.25 -7.19 -0.29
N THR A 38 1.05 -7.70 -0.55
CA THR A 38 0.34 -7.44 -1.81
C THR A 38 -0.46 -6.15 -1.65
N VAL A 39 -0.18 -5.14 -2.46
CA VAL A 39 -0.80 -3.81 -2.35
C VAL A 39 -1.81 -3.59 -3.48
N VAL A 40 -3.00 -3.08 -3.15
CA VAL A 40 -4.02 -2.66 -4.12
C VAL A 40 -4.21 -1.15 -4.03
N LEU A 41 -3.93 -0.44 -5.12
CA LEU A 41 -4.09 1.02 -5.19
C LEU A 41 -5.41 1.38 -5.88
N ALA A 42 -6.43 1.73 -5.08
CA ALA A 42 -7.71 2.18 -5.60
C ALA A 42 -7.71 3.71 -5.77
N ALA A 43 -7.87 4.19 -7.01
CA ALA A 43 -7.94 5.63 -7.30
C ALA A 43 -8.88 5.94 -8.48
N ARG A 44 -9.34 7.20 -8.54
CA ARG A 44 -9.99 7.75 -9.74
C ARG A 44 -8.94 7.98 -10.83
N GLY A 45 -9.18 7.40 -12.01
CA GLY A 45 -8.24 7.37 -13.12
C GLY A 45 -7.05 6.45 -12.84
N PRO A 46 -7.27 5.13 -12.67
CA PRO A 46 -6.22 4.16 -12.31
C PRO A 46 -5.11 4.07 -13.36
N GLU A 47 -5.37 4.41 -14.62
CA GLU A 47 -4.38 4.51 -15.69
C GLU A 47 -3.24 5.50 -15.39
N ARG A 48 -3.44 6.39 -14.42
CA ARG A 48 -2.46 7.40 -13.98
C ARG A 48 -1.66 7.00 -12.74
N LEU A 49 -1.71 5.74 -12.32
CA LEU A 49 -1.02 5.24 -11.12
C LEU A 49 0.44 4.81 -11.37
N GLY A 50 0.99 5.03 -12.56
CA GLY A 50 2.32 4.50 -12.94
C GLY A 50 3.44 4.85 -11.94
N GLU A 51 3.50 6.11 -11.51
CA GLU A 51 4.50 6.58 -10.53
C GLU A 51 4.28 5.94 -9.14
N GLN A 52 3.03 5.86 -8.68
CA GLN A 52 2.69 5.29 -7.39
C GLN A 52 2.97 3.78 -7.36
N VAL A 53 2.63 3.07 -8.44
CA VAL A 53 2.94 1.65 -8.60
C VAL A 53 4.45 1.41 -8.56
N ALA A 54 5.24 2.24 -9.26
CA ALA A 54 6.69 2.15 -9.24
C ALA A 54 7.26 2.38 -7.83
N ALA A 55 6.78 3.40 -7.13
CA ALA A 55 7.21 3.71 -5.76
C ALA A 55 6.90 2.57 -4.79
N VAL A 56 5.69 2.00 -4.84
CA VAL A 56 5.27 0.90 -3.97
C VAL A 56 6.04 -0.38 -4.26
N ARG A 57 6.34 -0.67 -5.53
CA ARG A 57 7.22 -1.80 -5.90
C ARG A 57 8.65 -1.60 -5.39
N ALA A 58 9.20 -0.39 -5.56
CA ALA A 58 10.53 -0.05 -5.05
C ALA A 58 10.62 -0.15 -3.52
N ALA A 59 9.50 0.05 -2.82
CA ALA A 59 9.38 -0.11 -1.37
C ALA A 59 9.27 -1.57 -0.89
N GLY A 60 9.29 -2.55 -1.81
CA GLY A 60 9.35 -3.98 -1.45
C GLY A 60 8.00 -4.69 -1.41
N ALA A 61 6.96 -4.16 -2.07
CA ALA A 61 5.72 -4.90 -2.29
C ALA A 61 5.96 -6.21 -3.05
N GLN A 62 5.34 -7.29 -2.59
CA GLN A 62 5.34 -8.59 -3.28
C GLN A 62 4.58 -8.51 -4.61
N ALA A 63 3.46 -7.77 -4.63
CA ALA A 63 2.67 -7.49 -5.82
C ALA A 63 1.95 -6.14 -5.68
N VAL A 64 1.64 -5.50 -6.80
CA VAL A 64 0.85 -4.25 -6.83
C VAL A 64 -0.23 -4.36 -7.91
N HIS A 65 -1.49 -4.12 -7.51
CA HIS A 65 -2.69 -4.17 -8.34
C HIS A 65 -3.41 -2.81 -8.39
#